data_AF-U2J756-F1
#
_entry.id   AF-U2J756-F1
#
_cell.length_a   1.000
_cell.length_b   1.000
_cell.length_c   1.000
_cell.angle_alpha   90.00
_cell.angle_beta   90.00
_cell.angle_gamma   90.00
#
_symmetry.space_group_name_H-M   'P 1'
#
loop_
_entity.id
_entity.type
_entity.pdbx_description
1 polymer ?
#
loop_
_entity_poly.entity_id
_entity_poly.type
_entity_poly.pdbx_seq_one_letter_code
_entity_poly.pdbx_strand_id
1 'polypeptide(L)'
;MKKKNDEPKVRVYTRKCYPMYIAIYYRILIHRISQNLSPKEMSFLMGKPLDFMTKVERIKFIRWMISDFFRIEKSLNIDGIEHVFPIVKAYLTETFLYQISIKTYEDYVVYDMKKMDSEKEVFIDEFQLIDQRCDVNIYQLYAESEIQEVRDWLKILFEEGYFQESRTPLEIYKKNCVDFENRVKPIVILTILHEQVNLKDFPTIKRVESKNGAYYIATSAVDI
;
A
#
# COMPACT_ATOMS: atom_id res chain seq x y z
N MET A 1 -33.71 -7.14 4.48
CA MET A 1 -32.41 -7.18 3.77
C MET A 1 -32.60 -6.58 2.39
N LYS A 2 -32.02 -5.41 2.10
CA LYS A 2 -32.00 -4.86 0.74
C LYS A 2 -31.01 -5.71 -0.08
N LYS A 3 -31.40 -6.16 -1.27
CA LYS A 3 -30.50 -6.80 -2.23
C LYS A 3 -29.33 -5.84 -2.49
N LYS A 4 -28.13 -6.18 -2.02
CA LYS A 4 -26.90 -5.48 -2.38
C LYS A 4 -26.75 -5.61 -3.90
N ASN A 5 -26.35 -4.55 -4.59
CA ASN A 5 -26.02 -4.60 -6.00
C ASN A 5 -24.79 -5.51 -6.16
N ASP A 6 -24.99 -6.74 -6.61
CA ASP A 6 -23.94 -7.76 -6.79
C ASP A 6 -23.05 -7.51 -8.02
N GLU A 7 -23.28 -6.45 -8.78
CA GLU A 7 -22.48 -6.14 -9.96
C GLU A 7 -21.16 -5.47 -9.59
N PRO A 8 -20.00 -6.11 -9.83
CA PRO A 8 -18.72 -5.51 -9.53
C PRO A 8 -18.38 -4.38 -10.50
N LYS A 9 -17.65 -3.38 -10.01
CA LYS A 9 -16.96 -2.45 -10.90
C LYS A 9 -15.75 -3.16 -11.49
N VAL A 10 -15.80 -3.45 -12.79
CA VAL A 10 -14.74 -4.16 -13.50
C VAL A 10 -13.82 -3.17 -14.22
N ARG A 11 -12.50 -3.36 -14.08
CA ARG A 11 -11.49 -2.63 -14.84
C ARG A 11 -10.46 -3.61 -15.38
N VAL A 12 -10.14 -3.47 -16.66
CA VAL A 12 -9.19 -4.35 -17.35
C VAL A 12 -7.96 -3.54 -17.75
N TYR A 13 -6.78 -4.09 -17.50
CA TYR A 13 -5.50 -3.53 -17.90
C TYR A 13 -4.68 -4.59 -18.62
N THR A 14 -3.90 -4.18 -19.61
CA THR A 14 -3.03 -5.08 -20.38
C THR A 14 -1.59 -4.56 -20.39
N ARG A 15 -0.63 -5.47 -20.49
CA ARG A 15 0.79 -5.12 -20.59
C ARG A 15 1.63 -6.23 -21.19
N LYS A 16 2.58 -5.86 -22.06
CA LYS A 16 3.64 -6.74 -22.51
C LYS A 16 4.83 -6.69 -21.54
N CYS A 17 5.23 -7.82 -20.96
CA CYS A 17 6.37 -7.90 -20.05
C CYS A 17 6.92 -9.33 -19.91
N TYR A 18 8.09 -9.47 -19.28
CA TYR A 18 8.65 -10.77 -18.92
C TYR A 18 7.85 -11.45 -17.81
N PRO A 19 7.73 -12.79 -17.81
CA PRO A 19 7.05 -13.55 -16.75
C PRO A 19 7.58 -13.26 -15.35
N MET A 20 8.88 -12.98 -15.21
CA MET A 20 9.49 -12.62 -13.92
C MET A 20 8.79 -11.42 -13.26
N TYR A 21 8.39 -10.41 -14.03
CA TYR A 21 7.68 -9.25 -13.47
C TYR A 21 6.28 -9.60 -12.97
N ILE A 22 5.60 -10.54 -13.62
CA ILE A 22 4.28 -11.01 -13.19
C ILE A 22 4.39 -11.87 -11.93
N ALA A 23 5.44 -12.70 -11.83
CA ALA A 23 5.68 -13.49 -10.63
C ALA A 23 6.11 -12.63 -9.42
N ILE A 24 6.92 -11.57 -9.63
CA ILE A 24 7.20 -10.55 -8.60
C ILE A 24 5.91 -9.83 -8.19
N TYR A 25 5.11 -9.39 -9.16
CA TYR A 25 3.82 -8.74 -8.93
C TYR A 25 2.88 -9.60 -8.08
N TYR A 26 2.77 -10.89 -8.42
CA TYR A 26 1.97 -11.87 -7.68
C TYR A 26 2.42 -12.00 -6.22
N ARG A 27 3.74 -12.12 -5.98
CA ARG A 27 4.31 -12.19 -4.62
C ARG A 27 4.02 -10.93 -3.81
N ILE A 28 4.19 -9.76 -4.41
CA ILE A 28 3.88 -8.47 -3.75
C ILE A 28 2.40 -8.42 -3.36
N LEU A 29 1.49 -8.83 -4.26
CA LEU A 29 0.06 -8.88 -3.95
C LEU A 29 -0.24 -9.84 -2.80
N ILE A 30 0.29 -11.05 -2.83
CA ILE A 30 0.06 -12.02 -1.75
C ILE A 30 0.51 -11.48 -0.40
N HIS A 31 1.74 -10.95 -0.32
CA HIS A 31 2.26 -10.45 0.94
C HIS A 31 1.47 -9.23 1.45
N ARG A 32 0.97 -8.37 0.56
CA ARG A 32 0.10 -7.25 0.93
C ARG A 32 -1.24 -7.77 1.47
N ILE A 33 -1.89 -8.66 0.71
CA ILE A 33 -3.20 -9.23 1.05
C ILE A 33 -3.12 -10.00 2.37
N SER A 34 -2.07 -10.79 2.59
CA SER A 34 -1.91 -11.57 3.83
C SER A 34 -1.77 -10.71 5.08
N GLN A 35 -1.39 -9.43 4.93
CA GLN A 35 -1.30 -8.46 6.02
C GLN A 35 -2.55 -7.59 6.15
N ASN A 36 -3.56 -7.80 5.30
CA ASN A 36 -4.78 -7.00 5.25
C ASN A 36 -4.46 -5.50 5.06
N LEU A 37 -3.48 -5.20 4.22
CA LEU A 37 -3.09 -3.83 3.91
C LEU A 37 -3.75 -3.36 2.62
N SER A 38 -4.46 -2.25 2.66
CA SER A 38 -4.94 -1.61 1.43
C SER A 38 -3.77 -1.12 0.54
N PRO A 39 -3.99 -0.91 -0.77
CA PRO A 39 -2.97 -0.30 -1.63
C PRO A 39 -2.50 1.07 -1.13
N LYS A 40 -3.39 1.84 -0.50
CA LYS A 40 -3.07 3.17 0.05
C LYS A 40 -2.14 3.04 1.25
N GLU A 41 -2.43 2.12 2.17
CA GLU A 41 -1.60 1.85 3.35
C GLU A 41 -0.21 1.35 2.95
N MET A 42 -0.13 0.42 2.00
CA MET A 42 1.16 -0.05 1.51
C MET A 42 1.97 1.09 0.89
N SER A 43 1.34 1.96 0.10
CA SER A 43 2.01 3.14 -0.47
C SER A 43 2.50 4.10 0.61
N PHE A 44 1.71 4.30 1.66
CA PHE A 44 2.09 5.10 2.83
C PHE A 44 3.30 4.50 3.54
N LEU A 45 3.28 3.22 3.91
CA LEU A 45 4.39 2.54 4.59
C LEU A 45 5.69 2.58 3.78
N MET A 46 5.60 2.44 2.45
CA MET A 46 6.77 2.56 1.56
C MET A 46 7.35 3.98 1.50
N GLY A 47 6.66 4.99 2.03
CA GLY A 47 6.99 6.39 1.84
C GLY A 47 6.89 6.80 0.37
N LYS A 48 5.89 6.29 -0.36
CA LYS A 48 5.63 6.62 -1.77
C LYS A 48 4.40 7.53 -1.89
N PRO A 49 4.15 8.13 -3.06
CA PRO A 49 2.86 8.75 -3.34
C PRO A 49 1.72 7.78 -3.02
N LEU A 50 0.64 8.26 -2.39
CA LEU A 50 -0.42 7.41 -1.83
C LEU A 50 -1.17 6.55 -2.88
N ASP A 51 -0.99 6.84 -4.17
CA ASP A 51 -1.55 6.08 -5.29
C ASP A 51 -0.54 5.11 -5.95
N PHE A 52 0.68 5.00 -5.41
CA PHE A 52 1.77 4.20 -5.99
C PHE A 52 1.39 2.72 -6.13
N MET A 53 0.93 2.07 -5.07
CA MET A 53 0.53 0.66 -5.17
C MET A 53 -0.72 0.49 -6.00
N THR A 54 -1.67 1.43 -5.96
CA THR A 54 -2.83 1.38 -6.89
C THR A 54 -2.38 1.38 -8.35
N LYS A 55 -1.31 2.12 -8.68
CA LYS A 55 -0.69 2.13 -10.01
C LYS A 55 0.03 0.82 -10.33
N VAL A 56 0.74 0.25 -9.35
CA VAL A 56 1.37 -1.09 -9.46
C VAL A 56 0.32 -2.14 -9.76
N GLU A 57 -0.76 -2.20 -8.96
CA GLU A 57 -1.85 -3.16 -9.09
C GLU A 57 -2.51 -3.14 -10.47
N ARG A 58 -2.62 -1.97 -11.08
CA ARG A 58 -3.14 -1.79 -12.44
C ARG A 58 -2.13 -2.12 -13.54
N ILE A 59 -0.99 -2.72 -13.19
CA ILE A 59 0.15 -3.02 -14.06
C ILE A 59 0.64 -1.81 -14.90
N LYS A 60 0.34 -0.57 -14.45
CA LYS A 60 0.69 0.67 -15.18
C LYS A 60 2.17 1.04 -15.04
N PHE A 61 2.80 0.67 -13.92
CA PHE A 61 4.20 0.98 -13.65
C PHE A 61 5.01 -0.30 -13.41
N ILE A 62 6.02 -0.56 -14.24
CA ILE A 62 7.02 -1.63 -14.03
C ILE A 62 8.41 -1.06 -14.34
N ARG A 63 8.72 0.14 -13.86
CA ARG A 63 10.13 0.53 -13.70
C ARG A 63 10.41 0.55 -12.20
N TRP A 64 10.46 -0.65 -11.65
CA TRP A 64 10.87 -0.85 -10.27
C TRP A 64 12.34 -0.45 -10.14
N MET A 65 12.62 0.45 -9.22
CA MET A 65 13.98 0.67 -8.77
C MET A 65 14.32 -0.39 -7.73
N ILE A 66 15.59 -0.77 -7.62
CA ILE A 66 16.06 -1.68 -6.58
C ILE A 66 15.63 -1.19 -5.18
N SER A 67 15.66 0.13 -4.96
CA SER A 67 15.20 0.77 -3.73
C SER A 67 13.71 0.58 -3.43
N ASP A 68 12.87 0.31 -4.43
CA ASP A 68 11.45 0.01 -4.24
C ASP A 68 11.27 -1.37 -3.62
N PHE A 69 12.08 -2.35 -4.02
CA PHE A 69 12.02 -3.70 -3.46
C PHE A 69 12.46 -3.74 -1.99
N PHE A 70 13.53 -3.01 -1.63
CA PHE A 70 13.92 -2.85 -0.22
C PHE A 70 12.84 -2.14 0.62
N ARG A 71 12.08 -1.21 0.03
CA ARG A 71 10.94 -0.59 0.72
C ARG A 71 9.79 -1.56 0.90
N ILE A 72 9.50 -2.38 -0.11
CA ILE A 72 8.48 -3.42 -0.03
C ILE A 72 8.82 -4.41 1.08
N GLU A 73 10.04 -4.95 1.05
CA GLU A 73 10.55 -5.88 2.06
C GLU A 73 10.34 -5.33 3.48
N LYS A 74 10.80 -4.10 3.73
CA LYS A 74 10.65 -3.45 5.03
C LYS A 74 9.20 -3.13 5.41
N SER A 75 8.37 -2.73 4.45
CA SER A 75 6.96 -2.35 4.71
C SER A 75 6.08 -3.57 4.97
N LEU A 76 6.41 -4.71 4.36
CA LEU A 76 5.71 -5.98 4.52
C LEU A 76 6.39 -6.91 5.54
N ASN A 77 7.43 -6.42 6.24
CA ASN A 77 8.21 -7.23 7.19
C ASN A 77 8.59 -8.61 6.63
N ILE A 78 9.04 -8.63 5.38
CA ILE A 78 9.49 -9.85 4.70
C ILE A 78 10.92 -10.15 5.16
N ASP A 79 11.19 -11.39 5.53
CA ASP A 79 12.49 -11.86 6.01
C ASP A 79 13.48 -12.08 4.85
N GLY A 80 13.79 -11.01 4.12
CA GLY A 80 14.70 -11.04 2.99
C GLY A 80 14.04 -10.79 1.63
N ILE A 81 14.73 -10.02 0.80
CA ILE A 81 14.26 -9.60 -0.52
C ILE A 81 14.01 -10.77 -1.48
N GLU A 82 14.69 -11.90 -1.29
CA GLU A 82 14.54 -13.14 -2.04
C GLU A 82 13.12 -13.72 -1.97
N HIS A 83 12.35 -13.41 -0.93
CA HIS A 83 10.96 -13.84 -0.86
C HIS A 83 10.04 -13.04 -1.79
N VAL A 84 10.46 -11.83 -2.21
CA VAL A 84 9.80 -11.04 -3.26
C VAL A 84 10.18 -11.56 -4.66
N PHE A 85 11.41 -12.07 -4.81
CA PHE A 85 11.91 -12.55 -6.10
C PHE A 85 11.65 -14.05 -6.30
N PRO A 86 10.89 -14.45 -7.33
CA PRO A 86 10.72 -15.85 -7.64
C PRO A 86 12.04 -16.49 -8.06
N ILE A 87 12.30 -17.73 -7.62
CA ILE A 87 13.35 -18.57 -8.21
C ILE A 87 12.84 -19.01 -9.59
N VAL A 88 13.24 -18.29 -10.63
CA VAL A 88 12.80 -18.56 -12.01
C VAL A 88 13.93 -19.28 -12.76
N LYS A 89 13.60 -20.36 -13.46
CA LYS A 89 14.54 -21.01 -14.39
C LYS A 89 14.92 -20.02 -15.51
N ALA A 90 16.19 -20.01 -15.90
CA ALA A 90 16.83 -19.04 -16.81
C ALA A 90 16.22 -18.87 -18.23
N TYR A 91 15.13 -19.58 -18.57
CA TYR A 91 14.57 -19.65 -19.92
C TYR A 91 13.39 -18.69 -20.19
N LEU A 92 13.03 -17.79 -19.27
CA LEU A 92 11.95 -16.82 -19.48
C LEU A 92 12.47 -15.48 -20.04
N THR A 93 13.19 -15.56 -21.16
CA THR A 93 13.76 -14.41 -21.89
C THR A 93 12.79 -13.81 -22.91
N GLU A 94 11.56 -14.32 -22.99
CA GLU A 94 10.53 -13.80 -23.88
C GLU A 94 9.50 -12.96 -23.12
N THR A 95 8.91 -11.99 -23.83
CA THR A 95 7.86 -11.14 -23.28
C THR A 95 6.50 -11.59 -23.78
N PHE A 96 5.54 -11.69 -22.88
CA PHE A 96 4.15 -12.07 -23.19
C PHE A 96 3.21 -10.90 -22.94
N LEU A 97 2.07 -10.89 -23.62
CA LEU A 97 0.98 -9.97 -23.32
C LEU A 97 0.16 -10.53 -22.16
N TYR A 98 0.13 -9.81 -21.05
CA TYR A 98 -0.69 -10.13 -19.89
C TYR A 98 -1.90 -9.20 -19.82
N GLN A 99 -2.98 -9.70 -19.22
CA GLN A 99 -4.19 -8.96 -18.92
C GLN A 99 -4.56 -9.19 -17.45
N ILE A 100 -4.83 -8.11 -16.73
CA ILE A 100 -5.43 -8.18 -15.40
C ILE A 100 -6.82 -7.56 -15.41
N SER A 101 -7.80 -8.32 -14.92
CA SER A 101 -9.14 -7.86 -14.62
C SER A 101 -9.27 -7.66 -13.11
N ILE A 102 -9.51 -6.41 -12.70
CA ILE A 102 -9.75 -6.03 -11.30
C ILE A 102 -11.26 -5.83 -11.14
N LYS A 103 -11.90 -6.70 -10.35
CA LYS A 103 -13.34 -6.67 -10.06
C LYS A 103 -13.54 -6.20 -8.63
N THR A 104 -14.05 -4.99 -8.45
CA THR A 104 -14.28 -4.39 -7.13
C THR A 104 -15.74 -4.58 -6.72
N TYR A 105 -15.96 -5.33 -5.65
CA TYR A 105 -17.23 -5.49 -4.97
C TYR A 105 -17.30 -4.55 -3.76
N GLU A 106 -18.41 -4.58 -3.01
CA GLU A 106 -18.55 -3.78 -1.79
C GLU A 106 -17.48 -4.15 -0.75
N ASP A 107 -17.29 -5.45 -0.54
CA ASP A 107 -16.55 -6.00 0.61
C ASP A 107 -15.21 -6.67 0.20
N TYR A 108 -14.96 -6.87 -1.10
CA TYR A 108 -13.74 -7.53 -1.61
C TYR A 108 -13.36 -7.08 -3.04
N VAL A 109 -12.13 -7.39 -3.43
CA VAL A 109 -11.58 -7.16 -4.77
C VAL A 109 -11.05 -8.48 -5.31
N VAL A 110 -11.35 -8.79 -6.57
CA VAL A 110 -10.79 -9.95 -7.28
C VAL A 110 -9.81 -9.47 -8.34
N TYR A 111 -8.58 -9.99 -8.28
CA TYR A 111 -7.54 -9.81 -9.28
C TYR A 111 -7.46 -11.09 -10.11
N ASP A 112 -7.80 -10.99 -11.40
CA ASP A 112 -7.81 -12.11 -12.34
C ASP A 112 -6.78 -11.85 -13.44
N MET A 113 -5.65 -12.57 -13.38
CA MET A 113 -4.51 -12.41 -14.27
C MET A 113 -4.49 -13.51 -15.34
N LYS A 114 -4.33 -13.09 -16.60
CA LYS A 114 -4.26 -13.96 -17.75
C LYS A 114 -3.07 -13.62 -18.65
N LYS A 115 -2.55 -14.61 -19.35
CA LYS A 115 -1.49 -14.48 -20.36
C LYS A 115 -2.03 -14.83 -21.73
N MET A 116 -1.71 -14.05 -22.74
CA MET A 116 -2.01 -14.36 -24.13
C MET A 116 -1.15 -15.54 -24.59
N ASP A 117 -1.80 -16.62 -25.01
CA ASP A 117 -1.21 -17.71 -25.77
C ASP A 117 -1.19 -17.28 -27.25
N SER A 118 0.01 -17.09 -27.80
CA SER A 118 0.20 -16.64 -29.18
C SER A 118 -0.15 -17.69 -30.22
N GLU A 119 -0.15 -18.98 -29.88
CA GLU A 119 -0.48 -20.06 -30.82
C GLU A 119 -1.99 -20.23 -30.96
N LYS A 120 -2.72 -20.06 -29.85
CA LYS A 120 -4.17 -20.24 -29.80
C LYS A 120 -4.95 -18.93 -29.92
N GLU A 121 -4.26 -17.79 -29.86
CA GLU A 121 -4.85 -16.43 -29.83
C GLU A 121 -5.90 -16.25 -28.72
N VAL A 122 -5.68 -16.88 -27.57
CA VAL A 122 -6.57 -16.80 -26.40
C VAL A 122 -5.82 -16.43 -25.13
N PHE A 123 -6.53 -15.81 -24.19
CA PHE A 123 -6.01 -15.57 -22.85
C PHE A 123 -6.21 -16.80 -21.97
N ILE A 124 -5.10 -17.30 -21.42
CA ILE A 124 -5.06 -18.42 -20.46
C ILE A 124 -4.87 -17.85 -19.05
N ASP A 125 -5.56 -18.42 -18.08
CA ASP A 125 -5.47 -18.01 -16.68
C ASP A 125 -4.08 -18.29 -16.11
N GLU A 126 -3.48 -17.29 -15.47
CA GLU A 126 -2.20 -17.40 -14.76
C GLU A 126 -2.43 -17.52 -13.25
N PHE A 127 -3.25 -16.64 -12.68
CA PHE A 127 -3.67 -16.71 -11.28
C PHE A 127 -4.93 -15.89 -11.01
N GLN A 128 -5.58 -16.19 -9.90
CA GLN A 128 -6.63 -15.37 -9.32
C GLN A 128 -6.34 -15.13 -7.83
N LEU A 129 -6.51 -13.89 -7.38
CA LEU A 129 -6.38 -13.49 -5.98
C LEU A 129 -7.64 -12.76 -5.53
N ILE A 130 -8.04 -12.99 -4.28
CA ILE A 130 -9.15 -12.31 -3.63
C ILE A 130 -8.58 -11.53 -2.45
N ASP A 131 -8.89 -10.25 -2.41
CA ASP A 131 -8.47 -9.31 -1.37
C ASP A 131 -9.71 -8.79 -0.64
N GLN A 132 -9.77 -8.99 0.68
CA GLN A 132 -10.83 -8.40 1.48
C GLN A 132 -10.60 -6.89 1.55
N ARG A 133 -11.66 -6.09 1.36
CA ARG A 133 -11.51 -4.64 1.36
C ARG A 133 -11.28 -4.14 2.78
N CYS A 134 -10.04 -3.73 3.04
CA CYS A 134 -9.66 -3.02 4.27
C CYS A 134 -9.61 -1.49 4.09
N ASP A 135 -9.90 -0.99 2.89
CA ASP A 135 -9.98 0.45 2.57
C ASP A 135 -11.33 1.08 2.92
N VAL A 136 -12.13 0.37 3.73
CA VAL A 136 -13.41 0.84 4.28
C VAL A 136 -13.15 1.95 5.30
N ASN A 137 -14.13 2.84 5.48
CA ASN A 137 -14.03 4.00 6.36
C ASN A 137 -13.54 3.59 7.77
N ILE A 138 -12.45 4.19 8.27
CA ILE A 138 -11.90 3.87 9.59
C ILE A 138 -12.92 4.05 10.73
N TYR A 139 -13.85 5.00 10.57
CA TYR A 139 -14.92 5.28 11.52
C TYR A 139 -16.01 4.18 11.55
N GLN A 140 -15.93 3.22 10.63
CA GLN A 140 -16.74 1.99 10.65
C GLN A 140 -16.00 0.80 11.26
N LEU A 141 -14.66 0.87 11.35
CA LEU A 141 -13.80 -0.22 11.80
C LEU A 141 -13.24 -0.02 13.21
N TYR A 142 -13.11 1.24 13.65
CA TYR A 142 -12.56 1.63 14.94
C TYR A 142 -13.57 2.42 15.74
N ALA A 143 -13.56 2.24 17.06
CA ALA A 143 -14.29 3.11 17.97
C ALA A 143 -13.64 4.50 18.02
N GLU A 144 -14.45 5.55 18.19
CA GLU A 144 -13.93 6.93 18.28
C GLU A 144 -12.90 7.07 19.42
N SER A 145 -13.06 6.32 20.51
CA SER A 145 -12.08 6.27 21.60
C SER A 145 -10.72 5.75 21.16
N GLU A 146 -10.67 4.73 20.30
CA GLU A 146 -9.41 4.19 19.77
C GLU A 146 -8.73 5.19 18.83
N ILE A 147 -9.51 5.90 18.03
CA ILE A 147 -8.99 6.98 17.16
C ILE A 147 -8.45 8.12 18.04
N GLN A 148 -9.16 8.48 19.11
CA GLN A 148 -8.73 9.52 20.04
C GLN A 148 -7.44 9.15 20.79
N GLU A 149 -7.29 7.90 21.23
CA GLU A 149 -6.04 7.39 21.83
C GLU A 149 -4.83 7.61 20.90
N VAL A 150 -5.00 7.34 19.60
CA VAL A 150 -3.94 7.54 18.60
C VAL A 150 -3.67 9.03 18.34
N ARG A 151 -4.71 9.89 18.39
CA ARG A 151 -4.55 11.35 18.30
C ARG A 151 -3.73 11.89 19.46
N ASP A 152 -4.06 11.46 20.67
CA ASP A 152 -3.38 11.88 21.89
C ASP A 152 -1.93 11.39 21.91
N TRP A 153 -1.70 10.15 21.47
CA TRP A 153 -0.35 9.61 21.28
C TRP A 153 0.47 10.44 20.27
N LEU A 154 -0.08 10.77 19.10
CA LEU A 154 0.62 11.63 18.13
C LEU A 154 0.93 13.02 18.70
N LYS A 155 0.04 13.57 19.54
CA LYS A 155 0.25 14.84 20.24
C LYS A 155 1.45 14.76 21.18
N ILE A 156 1.51 13.71 22.01
CA ILE A 156 2.63 13.47 22.93
C ILE A 156 3.94 13.39 22.16
N LEU A 157 3.98 12.62 21.06
CA LEU A 157 5.18 12.53 20.22
C LEU A 157 5.61 13.88 19.66
N PHE A 158 4.65 14.73 19.31
CA PHE A 158 4.97 16.08 18.89
C PHE A 158 5.60 16.90 20.02
N GLU A 159 4.97 16.91 21.20
CA GLU A 159 5.43 17.66 22.37
C GLU A 159 6.82 17.21 22.86
N GLU A 160 7.11 15.91 22.75
CA GLU A 160 8.43 15.32 23.04
C GLU A 160 9.49 15.61 21.95
N GLY A 161 9.11 16.28 20.86
CA GLY A 161 10.02 16.64 19.78
C GLY A 161 10.36 15.50 18.82
N TYR A 162 9.58 14.41 18.79
CA TYR A 162 9.81 13.27 17.89
C TYR A 162 9.87 13.67 16.41
N PHE A 163 9.06 14.67 16.03
CA PHE A 163 8.98 15.21 14.66
C PHE A 163 9.92 16.39 14.38
N GLN A 164 10.83 16.75 15.30
CA GLN A 164 11.89 17.74 15.03
C GLN A 164 12.88 17.21 13.98
N GLU A 165 13.01 15.89 13.89
CA GLU A 165 13.73 15.21 12.82
C GLU A 165 12.74 14.67 11.78
N SER A 166 13.25 14.41 10.57
CA SER A 166 12.47 13.74 9.53
C SER A 166 12.15 12.31 9.94
N ARG A 167 10.86 11.96 10.01
CA ARG A 167 10.38 10.61 10.31
C ARG A 167 9.66 10.01 9.12
N THR A 168 10.09 8.83 8.70
CA THR A 168 9.41 8.10 7.63
C THR A 168 8.08 7.51 8.13
N PRO A 169 7.09 7.31 7.24
CA PRO A 169 5.84 6.63 7.59
C PRO A 169 6.05 5.29 8.30
N LEU A 170 7.04 4.51 7.86
CA LEU A 170 7.34 3.20 8.44
C LEU A 170 7.89 3.32 9.86
N GLU A 171 8.72 4.32 10.15
CA GLU A 171 9.24 4.55 11.50
C GLU A 171 8.11 4.92 12.47
N ILE A 172 7.22 5.82 12.04
CA ILE A 172 6.05 6.22 12.84
C ILE A 172 5.17 5.00 13.11
N TYR A 173 4.89 4.20 12.08
CA TYR A 173 4.07 3.00 12.22
C TYR A 173 4.73 1.94 13.12
N LYS A 174 6.05 1.71 12.99
CA LYS A 174 6.77 0.78 13.87
C LYS A 174 6.72 1.22 15.33
N LYS A 175 6.84 2.52 15.60
CA LYS A 175 6.69 3.04 16.96
C LYS A 175 5.27 2.83 17.48
N ASN A 176 4.26 3.10 16.65
CA ASN A 176 2.87 2.80 16.98
C ASN A 176 2.63 1.31 17.28
N CYS A 177 3.21 0.39 16.49
CA CYS A 177 3.14 -1.04 16.73
C CYS A 177 3.69 -1.44 18.10
N VAL A 178 4.77 -0.80 18.56
CA VAL A 178 5.34 -1.01 19.90
C VAL A 178 4.42 -0.46 20.98
N ASP A 179 3.97 0.78 20.82
CA ASP A 179 3.20 1.49 21.86
C ASP A 179 1.74 0.98 21.98
N PHE A 180 1.18 0.37 20.92
CA PHE A 180 -0.20 -0.15 20.86
C PHE A 180 -0.30 -1.66 20.57
N GLU A 181 0.79 -2.41 20.75
CA GLU A 181 0.83 -3.87 20.58
C GLU A 181 0.25 -4.36 19.22
N ASN A 182 0.54 -3.64 18.13
CA ASN A 182 0.06 -3.91 16.77
C ASN A 182 -1.47 -3.83 16.55
N ARG A 183 -2.23 -3.27 17.49
CA ARG A 183 -3.70 -3.15 17.37
C ARG A 183 -4.15 -2.10 16.34
N VAL A 184 -3.34 -1.07 16.15
CA VAL A 184 -3.65 0.06 15.26
C VAL A 184 -3.11 -0.20 13.85
N LYS A 185 -3.97 -0.07 12.83
CA LYS A 185 -3.59 -0.26 11.42
C LYS A 185 -2.99 1.02 10.82
N PRO A 186 -2.16 0.91 9.76
CA PRO A 186 -1.54 2.08 9.13
C PRO A 186 -2.54 3.13 8.64
N ILE A 187 -3.74 2.73 8.23
CA ILE A 187 -4.77 3.68 7.76
C ILE A 187 -5.20 4.68 8.83
N VAL A 188 -5.20 4.30 10.11
CA VAL A 188 -5.57 5.17 11.23
C VAL A 188 -4.52 6.27 11.39
N ILE A 189 -3.24 5.88 11.43
CA ILE A 189 -2.10 6.80 11.51
C ILE A 189 -2.07 7.75 10.32
N LEU A 190 -2.22 7.20 9.11
CA LEU A 190 -2.27 8.01 7.88
C LEU A 190 -3.41 9.03 7.92
N THR A 191 -4.59 8.60 8.38
CA THR A 191 -5.77 9.47 8.44
C THR A 191 -5.55 10.61 9.43
N ILE A 192 -5.12 10.31 10.65
CA ILE A 192 -4.91 11.34 11.69
C ILE A 192 -3.79 12.31 11.29
N LEU A 193 -2.67 11.80 10.76
CA LEU A 193 -1.58 12.66 10.27
C LEU A 193 -2.04 13.60 9.15
N HIS A 194 -2.99 13.19 8.31
CA HIS A 194 -3.55 14.02 7.25
C HIS A 194 -4.70 14.93 7.72
N GLU A 195 -5.46 14.55 8.75
CA GLU A 195 -6.45 15.40 9.43
C GLU A 195 -5.76 16.61 10.10
N GLN A 196 -4.63 16.35 10.76
CA GLN A 196 -3.85 17.35 11.50
C GLN A 196 -3.11 18.37 10.61
N VAL A 197 -3.01 18.13 9.29
CA VAL A 197 -2.48 19.12 8.33
C VAL A 197 -3.36 20.38 8.24
N ASN A 198 -4.63 20.31 8.68
CA ASN A 198 -5.62 21.38 8.46
C ASN A 198 -6.28 21.95 9.74
N LEU A 199 -5.85 21.54 10.95
CA LEU A 199 -6.43 22.03 12.20
C LEU A 199 -5.61 23.19 12.77
N LYS A 200 -6.27 24.32 13.07
CA LYS A 200 -5.64 25.58 13.55
C LYS A 200 -4.92 25.45 14.91
N ASP A 201 -5.35 24.50 15.74
CA ASP A 201 -4.89 24.36 17.13
C ASP A 201 -3.90 23.20 17.34
N PHE A 202 -3.47 22.56 16.24
CA PHE A 202 -2.51 21.47 16.29
C PHE A 202 -1.17 21.90 15.70
N PRO A 203 -0.04 21.46 16.27
CA PRO A 203 1.24 21.70 15.65
C PRO A 203 1.30 21.10 14.24
N THR A 204 1.64 21.91 13.25
CA THR A 204 1.58 21.50 11.84
C THR A 204 2.71 20.50 11.54
N ILE A 205 2.34 19.25 11.26
CA ILE A 205 3.25 18.25 10.70
C ILE A 205 3.07 18.27 9.19
N LYS A 206 4.16 18.48 8.45
CA LYS A 206 4.14 18.45 6.98
C LYS A 206 4.65 17.13 6.47
N ARG A 207 3.89 16.50 5.56
CA ARG A 207 4.39 15.43 4.71
C ARG A 207 5.21 16.03 3.57
N VAL A 208 6.49 15.72 3.52
CA VAL A 208 7.41 16.15 2.45
C VAL A 208 7.75 14.94 1.58
N GLU A 209 7.47 15.05 0.27
CA GLU A 209 7.87 14.03 -0.70
C GLU A 209 9.21 14.39 -1.35
N SER A 210 10.10 13.41 -1.45
CA SER A 210 11.40 13.55 -2.12
C SER A 210 11.69 12.37 -3.05
N LYS A 211 12.80 12.43 -3.79
CA LYS A 211 13.30 11.28 -4.57
C LYS A 211 13.57 10.05 -3.70
N ASN A 212 13.91 10.27 -2.42
CA ASN A 212 14.19 9.24 -1.42
C ASN A 212 12.92 8.85 -0.64
N GLY A 213 11.74 9.17 -1.14
CA GLY A 213 10.46 8.88 -0.49
C GLY A 213 9.94 10.03 0.37
N ALA A 214 8.85 9.76 1.05
CA ALA A 214 8.13 10.71 1.89
C ALA A 214 8.54 10.58 3.35
N TYR A 215 8.53 11.70 4.06
CA TYR A 215 8.72 11.80 5.50
C TYR A 215 7.80 12.88 6.08
N TYR A 216 7.62 12.82 7.39
CA TYR A 216 6.91 13.81 8.19
C TYR A 216 7.91 14.56 9.04
N ILE A 217 7.73 15.88 9.12
CA ILE A 217 8.54 16.78 9.93
C ILE A 217 7.64 17.88 10.48
N ALA A 218 7.91 18.32 11.71
CA ALA A 218 7.28 19.49 12.28
C ALA A 218 7.67 20.71 11.44
N THR A 219 6.67 21.51 11.03
CA THR A 219 6.97 22.89 10.63
C THR A 219 7.02 23.70 11.91
N SER A 220 8.21 24.18 12.26
CA SER A 220 8.30 25.27 13.21
C SER A 220 7.44 26.42 12.69
N ALA A 221 6.61 27.00 13.55
CA ALA A 221 6.04 28.32 13.30
C ALA A 221 7.22 29.30 13.22
N VAL A 222 7.81 29.42 12.03
CA VAL A 222 8.71 30.50 11.67
C VAL A 222 7.91 31.36 10.71
N ASP A 223 7.10 32.24 11.30
CA ASP A 223 6.71 33.48 10.65
C ASP A 223 7.99 34.25 10.32
N ILE A 224 8.26 34.44 9.04
CA ILE A 224 8.87 35.68 8.50
C ILE A 224 8.04 36.08 7.29
#